data_AF-A0A368GFH7-F1
#
_entry.id   AF-A0A368GFH7-F1
#
_cell.length_a   1.000
_cell.length_b   1.000
_cell.length_c   1.000
_cell.angle_alpha   90.00
_cell.angle_beta   90.00
_cell.angle_gamma   90.00
#
_symmetry.space_group_name_H-M   'P 1'
#
loop_
_entity.id
_entity.type
_entity.pdbx_description
1 polymer ?
#
loop_
_entity_poly.entity_id
_entity_poly.type
_entity_poly.pdbx_seq_one_letter_code
_entity_poly.pdbx_strand_id
1 'polypeptide(L)'
;MGISRQKLAQSYCCYYSGAVCTGENATTYLRSEGTRLMEFATHTIKDVTLNICADACTSESNGHVCSSFEYDARSQECSIHAEDGQPFGPSVLTKSDGPVAFFQQICVK
;
A
#
# COMPACT_ATOMS: atom_id res chain seq x y z
N MET A 1 38.12 -8.03 21.78
CA MET A 1 37.61 -7.86 20.40
C MET A 1 36.34 -7.03 20.45
N GLY A 2 36.39 -5.79 19.94
CA GLY A 2 35.23 -4.92 19.81
C GLY A 2 34.60 -5.07 18.44
N ILE A 3 33.27 -5.09 18.39
CA ILE A 3 32.52 -4.79 17.17
C ILE A 3 31.49 -3.72 17.56
N SER A 4 31.83 -2.48 17.25
CA SER A 4 30.92 -1.34 17.21
C SER A 4 30.80 -0.95 15.74
N ARG A 5 29.59 -1.05 15.16
CA ARG A 5 29.19 -0.29 13.98
C ARG A 5 27.77 0.22 14.15
N GLN A 6 27.65 1.51 13.90
CA GLN A 6 26.57 2.43 14.21
C GLN A 6 25.42 2.35 13.21
N LYS A 7 24.24 2.82 13.65
CA LYS A 7 23.11 3.38 12.88
C LYS A 7 22.41 2.44 11.87
N LEU A 8 21.25 1.95 12.28
CA LEU A 8 20.04 2.08 11.49
C LEU A 8 18.88 2.41 12.43
N ALA A 9 18.67 3.71 12.63
CA ALA A 9 17.37 4.23 13.01
C ALA A 9 16.46 4.09 11.78
N GLN A 10 15.97 2.88 11.52
CA GLN A 10 14.84 2.67 10.62
C GLN A 10 13.71 2.19 11.51
N SER A 11 12.81 3.12 11.78
CA SER A 11 11.62 3.00 12.62
C SER A 11 11.05 1.58 12.67
N TYR A 12 10.80 1.09 13.88
CA TYR A 12 9.96 -0.08 14.19
C TYR A 12 8.49 0.16 13.76
N CYS A 13 8.25 0.59 12.52
CA CYS A 13 6.91 0.77 11.99
C CYS A 13 6.35 -0.57 11.53
N CYS A 14 5.70 -1.22 12.50
CA CYS A 14 4.61 -2.19 12.33
C CYS A 14 5.02 -3.54 11.74
N TYR A 15 5.63 -4.33 12.60
CA TYR A 15 5.87 -5.76 12.45
C TYR A 15 4.55 -6.51 12.71
N TYR A 16 3.75 -6.84 11.68
CA TYR A 16 2.87 -8.02 11.64
C TYR A 16 2.21 -8.12 10.26
N SER A 17 2.67 -9.10 9.47
CA SER A 17 2.00 -9.61 8.28
C SER A 17 0.54 -9.94 8.63
N GLY A 18 -0.43 -9.32 7.94
CA GLY A 18 -1.86 -9.62 8.10
C GLY A 18 -2.55 -9.00 9.32
N ALA A 19 -2.04 -7.91 9.89
CA ALA A 19 -2.74 -7.21 10.96
C ALA A 19 -4.01 -6.52 10.43
N VAL A 20 -5.18 -7.12 10.70
CA VAL A 20 -6.47 -6.40 10.59
C VAL A 20 -6.40 -5.22 11.56
N CYS A 21 -6.46 -3.99 11.05
CA CYS A 21 -6.41 -2.81 11.89
C CYS A 21 -7.63 -2.80 12.82
N THR A 22 -7.43 -3.07 14.10
CA THR A 22 -8.50 -3.26 15.11
C THR A 22 -8.98 -1.93 15.71
N GLY A 23 -9.17 -0.90 14.88
CA GLY A 23 -9.69 0.40 15.33
C GLY A 23 -10.20 1.26 14.17
N GLU A 24 -11.32 1.97 14.38
CA GLU A 24 -12.05 2.77 13.36
C GLU A 24 -11.23 3.90 12.69
N ASN A 25 -10.00 4.19 13.13
CA ASN A 25 -9.11 5.19 12.52
C ASN A 25 -7.62 4.80 12.61
N ALA A 26 -7.33 3.50 12.78
CA ALA A 26 -5.95 3.03 12.91
C ALA A 26 -5.29 2.76 11.54
N THR A 27 -6.03 2.83 10.43
CA THR A 27 -5.49 2.53 9.10
C THR A 27 -4.99 3.80 8.42
N THR A 28 -3.72 3.79 8.01
CA THR A 28 -3.05 4.82 7.21
C THR A 28 -2.44 4.17 5.98
N TYR A 29 -2.08 4.96 4.96
CA TYR A 29 -1.40 4.45 3.76
C TYR A 29 0.06 4.86 3.71
N LEU A 30 0.94 3.91 3.41
CA LEU A 30 2.33 4.18 3.03
C LEU A 30 2.39 4.44 1.52
N ARG A 31 2.78 5.65 1.14
CA ARG A 31 2.90 6.08 -0.26
C ARG A 31 4.31 5.87 -0.79
N SER A 32 4.42 5.18 -1.92
CA SER A 32 5.66 4.96 -2.68
C SER A 32 5.49 5.46 -4.11
N GLU A 33 6.24 6.51 -4.46
CA GLU A 33 6.19 7.15 -5.79
C GLU A 33 6.96 6.34 -6.83
N GLY A 34 6.40 6.25 -8.04
CA GLY A 34 7.08 5.61 -9.17
C GLY A 34 7.29 4.12 -8.96
N THR A 35 6.44 3.48 -8.16
CA THR A 35 6.46 2.04 -7.93
C THR A 35 5.09 1.45 -8.17
N ARG A 36 5.07 0.18 -8.57
CA ARG A 36 3.86 -0.64 -8.76
C ARG A 36 4.15 -2.10 -8.40
N LEU A 37 3.12 -2.85 -8.07
CA LEU A 37 3.15 -4.30 -7.94
C LEU A 37 3.36 -4.95 -9.31
N MET A 38 4.03 -6.10 -9.31
CA MET A 38 4.08 -6.95 -10.51
C MET A 38 2.79 -7.74 -10.71
N GLU A 39 2.08 -7.96 -9.62
CA GLU A 39 0.86 -8.73 -9.53
C GLU A 39 -0.31 -7.95 -10.12
N PHE A 40 -1.27 -8.69 -10.67
CA PHE A 40 -2.43 -8.07 -11.29
C PHE A 40 -3.34 -7.44 -10.24
N ALA A 41 -3.89 -6.28 -10.58
CA ALA A 41 -4.95 -5.66 -9.80
C ALA A 41 -6.15 -6.61 -9.73
N THR A 42 -6.69 -6.78 -8.53
CA THR A 42 -7.94 -7.51 -8.32
C THR A 42 -9.13 -6.72 -8.87
N HIS A 43 -9.04 -5.40 -8.80
CA HIS A 43 -10.07 -4.51 -9.31
C HIS A 43 -9.43 -3.22 -9.84
N THR A 44 -9.95 -2.67 -10.94
CA THR A 44 -9.48 -1.40 -11.50
C THR A 44 -10.66 -0.48 -11.71
N ILE A 45 -10.55 0.75 -11.21
CA ILE A 45 -11.57 1.79 -11.27
C ILE A 45 -10.98 2.97 -12.03
N LYS A 46 -11.67 3.48 -13.05
CA LYS A 46 -11.24 4.63 -13.86
C LYS A 46 -12.08 5.86 -13.51
N ASP A 47 -11.60 7.03 -13.92
CA ASP A 47 -12.24 8.34 -13.69
C ASP A 47 -12.50 8.62 -12.20
N VAL A 48 -11.62 8.15 -11.33
CA VAL A 48 -11.70 8.36 -9.88
C VAL A 48 -10.56 9.22 -9.37
N THR A 49 -10.80 9.89 -8.24
CA THR A 49 -9.76 10.61 -7.52
C THR A 49 -9.07 9.69 -6.52
N LEU A 50 -7.88 10.08 -6.08
CA LEU A 50 -7.12 9.36 -5.04
C LEU A 50 -7.97 9.10 -3.78
N ASN A 51 -8.77 10.08 -3.35
CA ASN A 51 -9.61 9.93 -2.16
C ASN A 51 -10.67 8.85 -2.35
N ILE A 52 -11.33 8.83 -3.52
CA ILE A 52 -12.33 7.81 -3.85
C ILE A 52 -11.68 6.42 -3.92
N CYS A 53 -10.46 6.32 -4.46
CA CYS A 53 -9.70 5.07 -4.49
C CYS A 53 -9.36 4.56 -3.08
N ALA A 54 -8.89 5.46 -2.20
CA ALA A 54 -8.61 5.12 -0.80
C ALA A 54 -9.89 4.74 -0.04
N ASP A 55 -11.00 5.45 -0.25
CA ASP A 55 -12.29 5.13 0.35
C ASP A 55 -12.81 3.78 -0.14
N ALA A 56 -12.63 3.48 -1.44
CA ALA A 56 -13.00 2.20 -2.03
C ALA A 56 -12.21 1.03 -1.41
N CYS A 57 -10.94 1.28 -1.09
CA CYS A 57 -10.05 0.33 -0.43
C CYS A 57 -10.32 0.18 1.08
N THR A 58 -10.69 1.26 1.78
CA THR A 58 -10.94 1.25 3.23
C THR A 58 -12.32 0.68 3.57
N SER A 59 -13.28 0.83 2.67
CA SER A 59 -14.66 0.45 2.94
C SER A 59 -14.88 -1.06 2.76
N GLU A 60 -14.98 -1.79 3.87
CA GLU A 60 -15.39 -3.21 3.95
C GLU A 60 -16.72 -3.49 3.21
N SER A 61 -17.54 -2.47 2.99
CA SER A 61 -18.82 -2.58 2.28
C SER A 61 -18.67 -2.94 0.79
N ASN A 62 -17.48 -2.82 0.22
CA ASN A 62 -17.22 -3.13 -1.19
C ASN A 62 -17.00 -4.63 -1.45
N GLY A 63 -16.96 -5.49 -0.43
CA GLY A 63 -16.87 -6.95 -0.61
C GLY A 63 -15.57 -7.45 -1.27
N HIS A 64 -14.56 -6.59 -1.36
CA HIS A 64 -13.24 -6.89 -1.91
C HIS A 64 -12.17 -6.64 -0.83
N VAL A 65 -11.27 -7.61 -0.66
CA VAL A 65 -10.12 -7.46 0.24
C VAL A 65 -9.15 -6.49 -0.41
N CYS A 66 -8.92 -5.35 0.22
CA CYS A 66 -7.92 -4.39 -0.20
C CYS A 66 -6.81 -4.29 0.84
N SER A 67 -5.60 -4.70 0.45
CA SER A 67 -4.39 -4.53 1.27
C SER A 67 -3.58 -3.35 0.73
N SER A 68 -3.56 -3.17 -0.59
CA SER A 68 -2.88 -2.05 -1.24
C SER A 68 -3.58 -1.61 -2.53
N PHE A 69 -3.25 -0.42 -3.01
CA PHE A 69 -3.74 0.10 -4.27
C PHE A 69 -2.68 0.98 -4.96
N GLU A 70 -2.80 1.09 -6.28
CA GLU A 70 -2.03 1.99 -7.13
C GLU A 70 -2.95 3.07 -7.66
N TYR A 71 -2.43 4.28 -7.78
CA TYR A 71 -3.15 5.39 -8.37
C TYR A 71 -2.29 6.07 -9.43
N ASP A 72 -2.81 6.12 -10.66
CA ASP A 72 -2.24 6.89 -11.76
C ASP A 72 -2.99 8.22 -11.90
N ALA A 73 -2.32 9.31 -11.56
CA ALA A 73 -2.88 10.65 -11.63
C ALA A 73 -3.10 11.16 -13.07
N ARG A 74 -2.47 10.56 -14.09
CA ARG A 74 -2.65 10.95 -15.49
C ARG A 74 -3.91 10.37 -16.10
N SER A 75 -4.15 9.08 -15.85
CA SER A 75 -5.33 8.37 -16.36
C SER A 75 -6.50 8.41 -15.38
N GLN A 76 -6.31 8.94 -14.17
CA GLN A 76 -7.31 8.93 -13.09
C GLN A 76 -7.78 7.49 -12.82
N GLU A 77 -6.81 6.56 -12.83
CA GLU A 77 -7.03 5.12 -12.69
C GLU A 77 -6.53 4.65 -11.33
N CYS A 78 -7.35 3.84 -10.67
CA CYS A 78 -7.13 3.22 -9.38
C CYS A 78 -7.07 1.70 -9.59
N SER A 79 -5.97 1.08 -9.21
CA SER A 79 -5.79 -0.37 -9.28
C SER A 79 -5.68 -0.93 -7.87
N ILE A 80 -6.65 -1.72 -7.45
CA ILE A 80 -6.78 -2.29 -6.10
C ILE A 80 -6.18 -3.69 -6.08
N HIS A 81 -5.42 -4.00 -5.05
CA HIS A 81 -4.75 -5.28 -4.84
C HIS A 81 -5.09 -5.85 -3.46
N ALA A 82 -5.34 -7.17 -3.41
CA ALA A 82 -5.56 -7.90 -2.18
C ALA A 82 -4.26 -8.24 -1.42
N GLU A 83 -3.10 -7.92 -1.99
CA GLU A 83 -1.78 -8.25 -1.45
C GLU A 83 -0.96 -6.99 -1.16
N ASP A 84 0.01 -7.10 -0.26
CA ASP A 84 0.95 -6.03 0.08
C ASP A 84 2.29 -6.21 -0.65
N GLY A 85 2.96 -5.08 -0.92
CA GLY A 85 4.31 -5.08 -1.47
C GLY A 85 5.36 -5.54 -0.45
N GLN A 86 6.43 -6.17 -0.93
CA GLN A 86 7.62 -6.45 -0.14
C GLN A 86 8.19 -5.15 0.46
N PRO A 87 8.61 -5.15 1.74
CA PRO A 87 8.84 -6.31 2.61
C PRO A 87 7.63 -6.75 3.46
N PHE A 88 6.47 -6.10 3.31
CA PHE A 88 5.31 -6.32 4.18
C PHE A 88 4.42 -7.47 3.69
N GLY A 89 4.33 -7.66 2.38
CA GLY A 89 3.65 -8.79 1.75
C GLY A 89 4.55 -9.59 0.80
N PRO A 90 3.98 -10.61 0.13
CA PRO A 90 4.73 -11.49 -0.76
C PRO A 90 5.10 -10.82 -2.09
N SER A 91 4.37 -9.77 -2.47
CA SER A 91 4.30 -9.24 -3.83
C SER A 91 5.47 -8.32 -4.16
N VAL A 92 5.99 -8.39 -5.39
CA VAL A 92 7.22 -7.68 -5.76
C VAL A 92 6.91 -6.27 -6.25
N LEU A 93 7.49 -5.26 -5.60
CA LEU A 93 7.43 -3.88 -6.07
C LEU A 93 8.47 -3.65 -7.18
N THR A 94 8.00 -3.08 -8.28
CA THR A 94 8.82 -2.67 -9.42
C THR A 94 8.72 -1.18 -9.63
N LYS A 95 9.73 -0.59 -10.29
CA LYS A 95 9.64 0.79 -10.72
C LYS A 95 8.63 0.91 -11.85
N SER A 96 7.79 1.93 -11.76
CA SER A 96 6.90 2.38 -12.81
C SER A 96 7.53 3.59 -13.50
N ASP A 97 7.48 3.61 -14.83
CA ASP A 97 7.94 4.76 -15.65
C ASP A 97 6.90 5.90 -15.68
N GLY A 98 5.69 5.67 -15.16
CA GLY A 98 4.61 6.65 -15.09
C GLY A 98 4.50 7.33 -13.72
N PRO A 99 3.66 8.38 -13.59
CA PRO A 99 3.34 9.01 -12.31
C PRO A 99 2.34 8.17 -11.50
N VAL A 100 2.67 6.88 -11.37
CA VAL A 100 1.93 5.94 -10.56
C VAL A 100 2.46 6.01 -9.15
N ALA A 101 1.55 6.13 -8.20
CA ALA A 101 1.84 6.08 -6.77
C ALA A 101 1.24 4.81 -6.19
N PHE A 102 2.06 4.03 -5.49
CA PHE A 102 1.64 2.83 -4.78
C PHE A 102 1.33 3.16 -3.33
N PHE A 103 0.21 2.66 -2.82
CA PHE A 103 -0.30 2.89 -1.48
C PHE A 103 -0.63 1.55 -0.83
N GLN A 104 0.08 1.19 0.23
CA GLN A 104 -0.25 0.00 1.02
C GLN A 104 -0.83 0.41 2.37
N GLN A 105 -1.83 -0.34 2.84
CA GLN A 105 -2.39 -0.12 4.16
C GLN A 105 -1.35 -0.44 5.24
N ILE A 106 -1.30 0.41 6.25
CA ILE A 106 -0.51 0.21 7.46
C ILE A 106 -1.37 0.57 8.66
N CYS A 107 -1.29 -0.23 9.72
CA CYS A 107 -1.92 0.11 10.97
C CYS A 107 -0.99 1.00 11.81
N VAL A 108 -1.43 2.21 12.14
CA VAL A 108 -0.78 3.12 13.09
C VAL A 108 -1.50 3.05 14.43
N LYS A 109 -0.75 2.83 15.52
CA LYS A 109 -1.26 2.72 16.89
C LYS A 109 -0.74 3.88 17.73
#